data_AF-A0A7X1U4R2-F1
#
_entry.id   AF-A0A7X1U4R2-F1
#
_cell.length_a   1.000
_cell.length_b   1.000
_cell.length_c   1.000
_cell.angle_alpha   90.00
_cell.angle_beta   90.00
_cell.angle_gamma   90.00
#
_symmetry.space_group_name_H-M   'P 1'
#
loop_
_entity.id
_entity.type
_entity.pdbx_description
1 polymer ?
#
loop_
_entity_poly.entity_id
_entity_poly.type
_entity_poly.pdbx_seq_one_letter_code
_entity_poly.pdbx_strand_id
1 'polypeptide(L)'
;MKGIKTLVSATALFTCLGAASMANAASIVFDSGATSGNFTTPGGSITVRSPSSFGAPVTCNINFSGSINNGVASITGATVSGSNPLCSLPKITGLPWTLTANSTTAGTVTNVGYSISSFPSTNCGPTTIAVAWSNTTNSLSLSTPQSLAGGCTVDVLNAKPDPKAKVI
;
A
#
# COMPACT_ATOMS: atom_id res chain seq x y z
N MET A 1 -8.49 -74.86 -15.07
CA MET A 1 -7.44 -74.33 -14.17
C MET A 1 -6.43 -73.55 -15.00
N LYS A 2 -5.99 -72.39 -14.46
CA LYS A 2 -4.90 -71.49 -14.91
C LYS A 2 -5.25 -70.60 -16.12
N GLY A 3 -5.30 -69.28 -16.04
CA GLY A 3 -4.95 -68.33 -14.99
C GLY A 3 -4.63 -66.99 -15.65
N ILE A 4 -5.42 -65.96 -15.33
CA ILE A 4 -5.22 -64.56 -15.70
C ILE A 4 -3.80 -64.10 -15.37
N LYS A 5 -3.14 -63.41 -16.30
CA LYS A 5 -2.00 -62.54 -16.00
C LYS A 5 -2.17 -61.17 -16.66
N THR A 6 -2.73 -60.30 -15.83
CA THR A 6 -2.70 -58.84 -15.83
C THR A 6 -1.36 -58.25 -16.29
N LEU A 7 -1.40 -57.36 -17.29
CA LEU A 7 -0.34 -56.39 -17.56
C LEU A 7 -1.01 -55.02 -17.73
N VAL A 8 -1.19 -54.35 -16.60
CA VAL A 8 -1.59 -52.94 -16.54
C VAL A 8 -0.34 -52.12 -16.83
N SER A 9 -0.22 -51.61 -18.05
CA SER A 9 0.78 -50.60 -18.42
C SER A 9 0.31 -49.24 -17.92
N ALA A 10 0.51 -48.98 -16.63
CA ALA A 10 0.29 -47.70 -15.98
C ALA A 10 1.42 -46.72 -16.31
N THR A 11 1.40 -46.14 -17.51
CA THR A 11 2.25 -45.00 -17.86
C THR A 11 1.49 -44.11 -18.83
N ALA A 12 0.71 -43.19 -18.27
CA ALA A 12 0.25 -41.99 -18.99
C ALA A 12 0.26 -40.82 -18.01
N LEU A 13 1.47 -40.27 -17.88
CA LEU A 13 1.78 -38.84 -17.78
C LEU A 13 0.82 -37.99 -16.96
N PHE A 14 1.30 -37.63 -15.77
CA PHE A 14 0.97 -36.42 -15.03
C PHE A 14 0.89 -35.20 -15.97
N THR A 15 -0.30 -34.89 -16.47
CA THR A 15 -0.65 -33.51 -16.82
C THR A 15 -1.32 -32.90 -15.59
N CYS A 16 -0.51 -32.60 -14.57
CA CYS A 16 -0.83 -31.45 -13.73
C CYS A 16 -0.80 -30.24 -14.66
N LEU A 17 -1.93 -29.96 -15.33
CA LEU A 17 -2.32 -28.58 -15.55
C LEU A 17 -2.51 -28.01 -14.14
N GLY A 18 -1.39 -27.62 -13.54
CA GLY A 18 -1.40 -26.58 -12.55
C GLY A 18 -2.07 -25.43 -13.27
N ALA A 19 -3.36 -25.25 -13.01
CA ALA A 19 -3.88 -23.91 -12.84
C ALA A 19 -2.85 -23.27 -11.90
N ALA A 20 -1.91 -22.54 -12.48
CA ALA A 20 -1.12 -21.60 -11.72
C ALA A 20 -2.19 -20.81 -11.01
N SER A 21 -2.30 -21.04 -9.71
CA SER A 21 -3.14 -20.26 -8.84
C SER A 21 -2.61 -18.85 -9.02
N MET A 22 -3.20 -18.14 -9.99
CA MET A 22 -3.37 -16.71 -9.94
C MET A 22 -4.20 -16.57 -8.67
N ALA A 23 -3.51 -16.56 -7.52
CA ALA A 23 -4.05 -15.95 -6.33
C ALA A 23 -4.58 -14.63 -6.85
N ASN A 24 -5.90 -14.46 -6.81
CA ASN A 24 -6.56 -13.26 -7.30
C ASN A 24 -6.12 -12.13 -6.37
N ALA A 25 -4.89 -11.65 -6.55
CA ALA A 25 -4.40 -10.44 -5.97
C ALA A 25 -5.20 -9.35 -6.65
N ALA A 26 -6.00 -8.67 -5.85
CA ALA A 26 -6.81 -7.59 -6.36
C ALA A 26 -5.90 -6.58 -7.07
N SER A 27 -6.38 -6.00 -8.15
CA SER A 27 -5.58 -5.16 -9.03
C SER A 27 -6.04 -3.73 -8.96
N ILE A 28 -5.09 -2.80 -8.86
CA ILE A 28 -5.38 -1.36 -8.87
C ILE A 28 -5.44 -0.89 -10.32
N VAL A 29 -6.56 -0.32 -10.73
CA VAL A 29 -6.77 0.22 -12.07
C VAL A 29 -7.43 1.59 -11.98
N PHE A 30 -7.34 2.38 -13.05
CA PHE A 30 -8.15 3.61 -13.14
C PHE A 30 -9.61 3.27 -13.43
N ASP A 31 -10.53 4.12 -12.99
CA ASP A 31 -11.97 3.94 -13.24
C ASP A 31 -12.30 3.95 -14.74
N SER A 32 -11.48 4.63 -15.55
CA SER A 32 -11.54 4.62 -17.02
C SER A 32 -11.22 3.25 -17.66
N GLY A 33 -10.74 2.28 -16.87
CA GLY A 33 -10.26 0.99 -17.35
C GLY A 33 -8.77 0.98 -17.72
N ALA A 34 -8.08 2.12 -17.64
CA ALA A 34 -6.63 2.16 -17.88
C ALA A 34 -5.87 1.40 -16.77
N THR A 35 -4.93 0.54 -17.17
CA THR A 35 -4.09 -0.28 -16.28
C THR A 35 -2.73 0.37 -15.97
N SER A 36 -2.45 1.51 -16.60
CA SER A 36 -1.22 2.27 -16.41
C SER A 36 -1.47 3.77 -16.51
N GLY A 37 -0.77 4.56 -15.70
CA GLY A 37 -0.88 6.02 -15.73
C GLY A 37 -0.49 6.66 -14.40
N ASN A 38 -0.40 7.99 -14.40
CA ASN A 38 0.01 8.76 -13.24
C ASN A 38 -1.20 9.13 -12.39
N PHE A 39 -0.99 9.28 -11.08
CA PHE A 39 -1.99 9.79 -10.15
C PHE A 39 -1.39 10.80 -9.18
N THR A 40 -2.26 11.65 -8.63
CA THR A 40 -1.99 12.47 -7.46
C THR A 40 -3.09 12.27 -6.42
N THR A 41 -2.91 12.69 -5.17
CA THR A 41 -3.96 12.59 -4.14
C THR A 41 -4.24 13.94 -3.47
N PRO A 42 -4.80 14.91 -4.20
CA PRO A 42 -5.04 16.24 -3.64
C PRO A 42 -5.98 16.17 -2.43
N GLY A 43 -5.71 16.99 -1.42
CA GLY A 43 -6.56 17.09 -0.22
C GLY A 43 -6.51 15.87 0.71
N GLY A 44 -5.46 15.06 0.66
CA GLY A 44 -5.23 14.00 1.63
C GLY A 44 -4.92 14.56 3.03
N SER A 45 -5.17 13.73 4.05
CA SER A 45 -4.87 14.04 5.45
C SER A 45 -4.14 12.85 6.10
N ILE A 46 -3.21 13.17 7.00
CA ILE A 46 -2.46 12.20 7.78
C ILE A 46 -2.31 12.70 9.22
N THR A 47 -2.53 11.81 10.19
CA THR A 47 -2.23 12.09 11.61
C THR A 47 -1.15 11.13 12.07
N VAL A 48 -0.07 11.70 12.62
CA VAL A 48 1.08 10.92 13.11
C VAL A 48 1.45 11.28 14.53
N ARG A 49 1.99 10.30 15.25
CA ARG A 49 2.70 10.48 16.52
C ARG A 49 4.15 10.07 16.33
N SER A 50 5.06 10.84 16.91
CA SER A 50 6.50 10.56 16.85
C SER A 50 7.23 11.11 18.07
N PRO A 51 8.50 10.74 18.27
CA PRO A 51 9.35 11.39 19.26
C PRO A 51 9.38 12.91 19.10
N SER A 52 9.45 13.43 17.87
CA SER A 52 9.48 14.88 17.59
C SER A 52 8.20 15.63 18.00
N SER A 53 7.07 14.92 18.13
CA SER A 53 5.83 15.47 18.69
C SER A 53 5.64 15.16 20.17
N PHE A 54 6.65 14.56 20.83
CA PHE A 54 6.56 14.05 22.21
C PHE A 54 5.37 13.09 22.41
N GLY A 55 5.02 12.33 21.36
CA GLY A 55 3.87 11.43 21.37
C GLY A 55 2.51 12.10 21.17
N ALA A 56 2.45 13.42 21.01
CA ALA A 56 1.21 14.12 20.68
C ALA A 56 0.80 13.84 19.22
N PRO A 57 -0.50 13.68 18.92
CA PRO A 57 -0.98 13.50 17.55
C PRO A 57 -0.85 14.82 16.77
N VAL A 58 -0.23 14.74 15.59
CA VAL A 58 -0.05 15.86 14.67
C VAL A 58 -0.77 15.54 13.38
N THR A 59 -1.80 16.34 13.06
CA THR A 59 -2.54 16.22 11.80
C THR A 59 -1.97 17.19 10.77
N CYS A 60 -1.62 16.64 9.61
CA CYS A 60 -1.09 17.35 8.46
C CYS A 60 -1.88 17.00 7.20
N ASN A 61 -1.79 17.86 6.21
CA ASN A 61 -2.19 17.54 4.84
C ASN A 61 -1.10 16.68 4.20
N ILE A 62 -1.50 15.73 3.37
CA ILE A 62 -0.60 14.88 2.58
C ILE A 62 -1.07 14.81 1.14
N ASN A 63 -0.13 14.97 0.20
CA ASN A 63 -0.36 14.70 -1.21
C ASN A 63 0.65 13.67 -1.71
N PHE A 64 0.16 12.54 -2.20
CA PHE A 64 0.95 11.54 -2.87
C PHE A 64 0.95 11.78 -4.37
N SER A 65 2.08 11.49 -5.01
CA SER A 65 2.21 11.41 -6.45
C SER A 65 2.84 10.08 -6.82
N GLY A 66 2.39 9.49 -7.93
CA GLY A 66 2.89 8.20 -8.35
C GLY A 66 2.33 7.74 -9.66
N SER A 67 2.48 6.45 -9.91
CA SER A 67 1.93 5.78 -11.08
C SER A 67 1.38 4.41 -10.74
N ILE A 68 0.29 4.03 -11.38
CA ILE A 68 -0.17 2.65 -11.43
C ILE A 68 0.47 2.00 -12.66
N ASN A 69 0.96 0.77 -12.50
CA ASN A 69 1.42 -0.05 -13.62
C ASN A 69 1.12 -1.52 -13.30
N ASN A 70 0.37 -2.18 -14.18
CA ASN A 70 0.02 -3.60 -14.09
C ASN A 70 -0.58 -3.99 -12.72
N GLY A 71 -1.53 -3.20 -12.21
CA GLY A 71 -2.24 -3.52 -10.97
C GLY A 71 -1.54 -3.07 -9.68
N VAL A 72 -0.32 -2.55 -9.77
CA VAL A 72 0.48 -2.09 -8.62
C VAL A 72 0.69 -0.58 -8.69
N ALA A 73 0.51 0.11 -7.56
CA ALA A 73 0.76 1.53 -7.46
C ALA A 73 2.14 1.81 -6.85
N SER A 74 2.96 2.60 -7.54
CA SER A 74 4.25 3.09 -7.06
C SER A 74 4.12 4.56 -6.69
N ILE A 75 4.21 4.87 -5.41
CA ILE A 75 4.21 6.24 -4.87
C ILE A 75 5.64 6.75 -4.94
N THR A 76 5.90 7.70 -5.83
CA THR A 76 7.23 8.27 -6.10
C THR A 76 7.45 9.62 -5.43
N GLY A 77 6.39 10.20 -4.86
CA GLY A 77 6.46 11.43 -4.10
C GLY A 77 5.38 11.49 -3.03
N ALA A 78 5.73 12.11 -1.91
CA ALA A 78 4.81 12.40 -0.83
C ALA A 78 5.16 13.78 -0.28
N THR A 79 4.20 14.69 -0.26
CA THR A 79 4.40 16.07 0.22
C THR A 79 3.51 16.29 1.42
N VAL A 80 4.14 16.58 2.56
CA VAL A 80 3.45 16.92 3.82
C VAL A 80 3.36 18.44 3.91
N SER A 81 2.21 18.94 4.35
CA SER A 81 1.99 20.37 4.60
C SER A 81 0.92 20.57 5.68
N GLY A 82 0.70 21.80 6.12
CA GLY A 82 -0.33 22.11 7.11
C GLY A 82 0.03 23.32 7.95
N SER A 83 -0.92 23.80 8.75
CA SER A 83 -0.73 24.96 9.61
C SER A 83 0.10 24.67 10.86
N ASN A 84 0.22 23.40 11.26
CA ASN A 84 1.10 23.01 12.37
C ASN A 84 2.57 23.09 11.91
N PRO A 85 3.47 23.77 12.64
CA PRO A 85 4.88 23.89 12.26
C PRO A 85 5.60 22.56 12.07
N LEU A 86 5.15 21.49 12.73
CA LEU A 86 5.72 20.16 12.58
C LEU A 86 5.40 19.53 11.22
N CYS A 87 4.45 20.05 10.45
CA CYS A 87 4.07 19.50 9.14
C CYS A 87 5.04 19.86 8.01
N SER A 88 5.93 20.85 8.19
CA SER A 88 6.94 21.23 7.18
C SER A 88 8.30 20.55 7.39
N LEU A 89 8.47 19.83 8.50
CA LEU A 89 9.72 19.21 8.91
C LEU A 89 9.98 17.81 8.35
N PRO A 90 8.97 16.95 8.06
CA PRO A 90 9.22 15.59 7.61
C PRO A 90 9.92 15.56 6.26
N LYS A 91 11.08 14.90 6.23
CA LYS A 91 11.72 14.47 5.00
C LYS A 91 11.30 13.03 4.71
N ILE A 92 10.59 12.83 3.60
CA ILE A 92 10.17 11.51 3.15
C ILE A 92 11.38 10.68 2.73
N THR A 93 11.35 9.39 3.06
CA THR A 93 12.42 8.42 2.80
C THR A 93 11.85 7.13 2.23
N GLY A 94 12.69 6.28 1.63
CA GLY A 94 12.26 4.99 1.11
C GLY A 94 11.39 5.06 -0.14
N LEU A 95 11.33 6.19 -0.85
CA LEU A 95 10.63 6.22 -2.14
C LEU A 95 11.39 5.38 -3.19
N PRO A 96 10.70 4.69 -4.11
CA PRO A 96 9.24 4.60 -4.18
C PRO A 96 8.62 3.69 -3.11
N TRP A 97 7.44 4.07 -2.60
CA TRP A 97 6.62 3.17 -1.79
C TRP A 97 5.69 2.37 -2.68
N THR A 98 5.65 1.06 -2.48
CA THR A 98 4.83 0.16 -3.32
C THR A 98 3.54 -0.17 -2.60
N LEU A 99 2.42 0.22 -3.19
CA LEU A 99 1.07 -0.16 -2.79
C LEU A 99 0.62 -1.38 -3.61
N THR A 100 0.41 -2.49 -2.92
CA THR A 100 -0.13 -3.74 -3.46
C THR A 100 -1.50 -3.99 -2.85
N ALA A 101 -2.50 -4.25 -3.69
CA ALA A 101 -3.81 -4.65 -3.22
C ALA A 101 -3.83 -6.16 -2.90
N ASN A 102 -4.30 -6.49 -1.69
CA ASN A 102 -4.38 -7.86 -1.19
C ASN A 102 -5.80 -8.42 -1.35
N SER A 103 -6.80 -7.54 -1.38
CA SER A 103 -8.20 -7.82 -1.68
C SER A 103 -8.87 -6.56 -2.27
N THR A 104 -10.14 -6.64 -2.63
CA THR A 104 -10.90 -5.50 -3.16
C THR A 104 -11.06 -4.33 -2.18
N THR A 105 -10.76 -4.54 -0.88
CA THR A 105 -10.92 -3.54 0.19
C THR A 105 -9.68 -3.38 1.07
N ALA A 106 -8.60 -4.12 0.81
CA ALA A 106 -7.39 -4.08 1.62
C ALA A 106 -6.12 -4.16 0.77
N GLY A 107 -5.05 -3.53 1.26
CA GLY A 107 -3.74 -3.57 0.63
C GLY A 107 -2.63 -3.34 1.64
N THR A 108 -1.40 -3.30 1.13
CA THR A 108 -0.21 -2.97 1.90
C THR A 108 0.62 -1.95 1.16
N VAL A 109 1.19 -1.00 1.91
CA VAL A 109 2.19 -0.06 1.40
C VAL A 109 3.52 -0.42 2.02
N THR A 110 4.50 -0.76 1.20
CA THR A 110 5.85 -1.13 1.65
C THR A 110 6.80 0.06 1.60
N ASN A 111 7.87 -0.02 2.40
CA ASN A 111 8.95 0.97 2.46
C ASN A 111 8.55 2.36 2.99
N VAL A 112 7.42 2.45 3.70
CA VAL A 112 6.93 3.72 4.25
C VAL A 112 7.89 4.24 5.31
N GLY A 113 8.35 5.48 5.15
CA GLY A 113 9.20 6.10 6.15
C GLY A 113 9.44 7.60 5.95
N TYR A 114 9.71 8.29 7.06
CA TYR A 114 10.12 9.69 7.06
C TYR A 114 11.09 9.96 8.21
N SER A 115 11.84 11.04 8.10
CA SER A 115 12.73 11.52 9.15
C SER A 115 12.44 12.98 9.48
N ILE A 116 12.67 13.36 10.73
CA ILE A 116 12.64 14.74 11.19
C ILE A 116 13.94 14.98 11.97
N SER A 117 14.71 15.98 11.55
CA SER A 117 15.99 16.31 12.17
C SER A 117 15.90 17.29 13.36
N SER A 118 14.70 17.76 13.72
CA SER A 118 14.48 18.68 14.85
C SER A 118 14.37 17.96 16.19
N PHE A 119 14.81 18.58 17.28
CA PHE A 119 14.94 17.97 18.62
C PHE A 119 13.60 17.69 19.31
N PRO A 120 13.29 16.43 19.69
CA PRO A 120 14.09 15.23 19.49
C PRO A 120 13.98 14.69 18.06
N SER A 121 15.10 14.27 17.49
CA SER A 121 15.13 13.72 16.12
C SER A 121 14.29 12.45 16.02
N THR A 122 13.61 12.29 14.89
CA THR A 122 12.75 11.14 14.61
C THR A 122 13.22 10.45 13.34
N ASN A 123 13.26 9.12 13.35
CA ASN A 123 13.45 8.29 12.16
C ASN A 123 12.35 7.23 12.14
N CYS A 124 11.29 7.47 11.37
CA CYS A 124 10.16 6.56 11.23
C CYS A 124 10.35 5.68 10.01
N GLY A 125 10.43 4.36 10.21
CA GLY A 125 10.57 3.40 9.10
C GLY A 125 12.01 3.18 8.61
N PRO A 126 12.19 2.45 7.50
CA PRO A 126 11.14 1.92 6.62
C PRO A 126 10.25 0.87 7.29
N THR A 127 8.96 0.84 6.96
CA THR A 127 8.00 -0.14 7.50
C THR A 127 6.91 -0.44 6.47
N THR A 128 6.38 -1.66 6.49
CA THR A 128 5.18 -2.04 5.72
C THR A 128 3.95 -1.78 6.57
N ILE A 129 2.99 -1.04 6.02
CA ILE A 129 1.72 -0.74 6.69
C ILE A 129 0.55 -1.36 5.94
N ALA A 130 -0.47 -1.79 6.69
CA ALA A 130 -1.74 -2.20 6.12
C ALA A 130 -2.63 -0.99 5.85
N VAL A 131 -3.32 -1.00 4.71
CA VAL A 131 -4.24 0.05 4.28
C VAL A 131 -5.57 -0.55 3.85
N ALA A 132 -6.62 0.23 4.00
CA ALA A 132 -7.95 -0.08 3.51
C ALA A 132 -8.26 0.73 2.25
N TRP A 133 -9.06 0.13 1.38
CA TRP A 133 -9.53 0.74 0.16
C TRP A 133 -11.06 0.72 0.11
N SER A 134 -11.65 1.81 -0.37
CA SER A 134 -13.09 1.90 -0.65
C SER A 134 -13.31 2.37 -2.09
N ASN A 135 -13.80 1.47 -2.94
CA ASN A 135 -14.24 1.79 -4.30
C ASN A 135 -15.37 2.83 -4.31
N THR A 136 -16.28 2.77 -3.33
CA THR A 136 -17.43 3.68 -3.25
C THR A 136 -17.02 5.14 -3.03
N THR A 137 -16.01 5.36 -2.19
CA THR A 137 -15.54 6.71 -1.83
C THR A 137 -14.25 7.11 -2.54
N ASN A 138 -13.70 6.24 -3.39
CA ASN A 138 -12.39 6.38 -4.06
C ASN A 138 -11.33 6.83 -3.04
N SER A 139 -11.19 6.09 -1.94
CA SER A 139 -10.33 6.49 -0.83
C SER A 139 -9.49 5.35 -0.28
N LEU A 140 -8.21 5.68 -0.05
CA LEU A 140 -7.26 4.90 0.72
C LEU A 140 -7.24 5.42 2.16
N SER A 141 -7.34 4.52 3.14
CA SER A 141 -7.29 4.86 4.56
C SER A 141 -6.60 3.79 5.41
N LEU A 142 -6.55 3.99 6.73
CA LEU A 142 -6.17 2.95 7.69
C LEU A 142 -7.42 2.41 8.36
N SER A 143 -7.50 1.08 8.53
CA SER A 143 -8.53 0.45 9.38
C SER A 143 -8.20 0.61 10.86
N THR A 144 -6.92 0.61 11.21
CA THR A 144 -6.40 0.76 12.56
C THR A 144 -5.05 1.49 12.53
N PRO A 145 -4.65 2.18 13.62
CA PRO A 145 -3.34 2.82 13.70
C PRO A 145 -2.20 1.87 13.36
N GLN A 146 -1.25 2.32 12.55
CA GLN A 146 -0.11 1.52 12.09
C GLN A 146 1.17 2.01 12.75
N SER A 147 1.88 1.10 13.42
CA SER A 147 3.18 1.43 14.00
C SER A 147 4.26 1.42 12.92
N LEU A 148 5.16 2.40 12.96
CA LEU A 148 6.37 2.44 12.17
C LEU A 148 7.58 2.18 13.10
N ALA A 149 8.70 1.73 12.52
CA ALA A 149 9.97 1.68 13.24
C ALA A 149 10.33 3.05 13.85
N GLY A 150 11.13 3.08 14.92
CA GLY A 150 11.58 4.33 15.56
C GLY A 150 10.55 4.99 16.48
N GLY A 151 9.53 4.23 16.92
CA GLY A 151 8.57 4.70 17.92
C GLY A 151 7.50 5.66 17.35
N CYS A 152 7.21 5.55 16.05
CA CYS A 152 6.20 6.37 15.41
C CYS A 152 4.92 5.60 15.14
N THR A 153 3.82 6.32 15.00
CA THR A 153 2.52 5.74 14.64
C THR A 153 1.82 6.63 13.63
N VAL A 154 1.21 6.02 12.63
CA VAL A 154 0.25 6.67 11.74
C VAL A 154 -1.14 6.31 12.27
N ASP A 155 -1.83 7.28 12.85
CA ASP A 155 -3.15 7.08 13.45
C ASP A 155 -4.26 7.19 12.42
N VAL A 156 -4.12 8.15 11.49
CA VAL A 156 -5.10 8.42 10.45
C VAL A 156 -4.36 8.60 9.13
N LEU A 157 -4.93 8.02 8.08
CA LEU A 157 -4.59 8.32 6.69
C LEU A 157 -5.91 8.42 5.93
N ASN A 158 -6.02 9.43 5.09
CA ASN A 158 -7.04 9.48 4.05
C ASN A 158 -6.42 10.12 2.81
N ALA A 159 -6.48 9.42 1.68
CA ALA A 159 -6.03 9.92 0.40
C ALA A 159 -7.00 9.47 -0.70
N LYS A 160 -7.26 10.34 -1.67
CA LYS A 160 -8.15 10.04 -2.80
C LYS A 160 -7.38 10.24 -4.10
N PRO A 161 -7.12 9.21 -4.90
CA PRO A 161 -6.40 9.39 -6.15
C PRO A 161 -7.24 10.13 -7.18
N ASP A 162 -6.57 11.00 -7.92
CA ASP A 162 -7.04 11.68 -9.12
C ASP A 162 -5.99 11.47 -10.23
N PRO A 163 -6.35 10.89 -11.39
CA PRO A 163 -7.67 10.36 -11.75
C PRO A 163 -8.16 9.24 -10.81
N LYS A 164 -9.48 9.06 -10.70
CA LYS A 164 -10.09 8.06 -9.84
C LYS A 164 -9.56 6.66 -10.16
N ALA A 165 -9.25 5.91 -9.11
CA ALA A 165 -8.82 4.52 -9.19
C ALA A 165 -9.84 3.61 -8.53
N LYS A 166 -9.75 2.31 -8.79
CA LYS A 166 -10.50 1.26 -8.12
C LYS A 166 -9.65 0.02 -7.99
N VAL A 167 -10.04 -0.82 -7.05
CA VAL A 167 -9.44 -2.13 -6.83
C VAL A 167 -10.44 -3.20 -7.29
N ILE A 168 -10.01 -4.06 -8.22
CA ILE A 168 -10.80 -5.11 -8.86
C ILE A 168 -10.26 -6.51 -8.55
#